data_AF-A0A7X6UPS8-F1
#
_entry.id   AF-A0A7X6UPS8-F1
#
_cell.length_a   1.000
_cell.length_b   1.000
_cell.length_c   1.000
_cell.angle_alpha   90.00
_cell.angle_beta   90.00
_cell.angle_gamma   90.00
#
_symmetry.space_group_name_H-M   'P 1'
#
loop_
_entity.id
_entity.type
_entity.pdbx_description
1 polymer ?
#
loop_
_entity_poly.entity_id
_entity_poly.type
_entity_poly.pdbx_seq_one_letter_code
_entity_poly.pdbx_strand_id
1 'polypeptide(L)'
;MPDTNHCSDDDLAILQEFVEDSKESLVTVESLVSELKQKPENRVLIDAIYRPIHSIKGNSAFLGLLKVRSFTHEMEGLLDRIKEGHHKPDHDIIGTLFSGVNLLQDMLVGIQEQQIEVPDQEKFEQFLKLFQTLNQKKETEIESDALPSSPEAGIAGPPDISEPSVSLPIDEFKKISEHLSGLKETFGLLNNLASSLAETTPEVGEELEQLSKQFESGLELLNRILESVSKNPVDSLIRRAKKIVDNLSTETGKPVELIL
;
A
#
# COMPACT_ATOMS: atom_id res chain seq x y z
N MET A 1 -4.31 15.06 -40.10
CA MET A 1 -3.17 14.59 -39.31
C MET A 1 -3.60 14.69 -37.86
N PRO A 2 -3.54 13.63 -37.05
CA PRO A 2 -3.81 13.78 -35.63
C PRO A 2 -2.57 14.38 -34.98
N ASP A 3 -2.81 15.41 -34.18
CA ASP A 3 -1.79 16.20 -33.51
C ASP A 3 -0.97 15.33 -32.55
N THR A 4 0.35 15.30 -32.78
CA THR A 4 1.34 14.83 -31.83
C THR A 4 1.58 15.92 -30.78
N ASN A 5 1.58 15.55 -29.50
CA ASN A 5 1.75 16.36 -28.28
C ASN A 5 0.47 17.01 -27.72
N HIS A 6 -0.36 16.18 -27.08
CA HIS A 6 -1.16 16.59 -25.92
C HIS A 6 -0.44 16.05 -24.67
N CYS A 7 0.64 16.72 -24.25
CA CYS A 7 1.03 16.71 -22.84
C CYS A 7 0.26 17.89 -22.27
N SER A 8 -0.89 17.58 -21.69
CA SER A 8 -1.91 18.55 -21.30
C SER A 8 -1.44 19.26 -20.03
N ASP A 9 -1.79 20.54 -19.83
CA ASP A 9 -1.55 21.21 -18.54
C ASP A 9 -2.13 20.40 -17.36
N ASP A 10 -3.17 19.60 -17.61
CA ASP A 10 -3.77 18.66 -16.68
C ASP A 10 -2.82 17.51 -16.25
N ASP A 11 -1.99 16.98 -17.16
CA ASP A 11 -1.02 15.92 -16.84
C ASP A 11 0.08 16.44 -15.90
N LEU A 12 0.49 17.70 -16.09
CA LEU A 12 1.44 18.38 -15.22
C LEU A 12 0.83 18.67 -13.84
N ALA A 13 -0.45 19.04 -13.79
CA ALA A 13 -1.17 19.27 -12.53
C ALA A 13 -1.28 17.98 -11.70
N ILE A 14 -1.65 16.86 -12.33
CA ILE A 14 -1.70 15.54 -11.67
C ILE A 14 -0.32 15.13 -11.16
N LEU A 15 0.73 15.36 -11.94
CA LEU A 15 2.10 15.06 -11.51
C LEU A 15 2.52 15.90 -10.30
N GLN A 16 2.15 17.19 -10.27
CA GLN A 16 2.43 18.08 -9.14
C GLN A 16 1.69 17.66 -7.87
N GLU A 17 0.40 17.32 -7.98
CA GLU A 17 -0.39 16.79 -6.87
C GLU A 17 0.24 15.51 -6.30
N PHE A 18 0.63 14.57 -7.17
CA PHE A 18 1.34 13.37 -6.75
C PHE A 18 2.63 13.67 -6.00
N VAL A 19 3.44 14.63 -6.47
CA VAL A 19 4.70 15.00 -5.81
C VAL A 19 4.44 15.60 -4.42
N GLU A 20 3.46 16.50 -4.30
CA GLU A 20 3.08 17.14 -3.03
C GLU A 20 2.62 16.08 -2.00
N ASP A 21 1.67 15.21 -2.39
CA ASP A 21 1.14 14.13 -1.56
C ASP A 21 2.22 13.14 -1.13
N SER A 22 3.12 12.81 -2.06
CA SER A 22 4.23 11.90 -1.79
C SER A 22 5.22 12.52 -0.81
N LYS A 23 5.50 13.83 -0.90
CA LYS A 23 6.36 14.54 0.06
C LYS A 23 5.76 14.54 1.46
N GLU A 24 4.47 14.84 1.61
CA GLU A 24 3.79 14.79 2.91
C GLU A 24 3.83 13.37 3.51
N SER A 25 3.58 12.37 2.68
CA SER A 25 3.68 10.96 3.06
C SER A 25 5.10 10.60 3.53
N LEU A 26 6.14 11.09 2.86
CA LEU A 26 7.53 10.80 3.24
C LEU A 26 7.97 11.49 4.52
N VAL A 27 7.46 12.68 4.84
CA VAL A 27 7.65 13.30 6.16
C VAL A 27 7.09 12.41 7.26
N THR A 28 5.90 11.84 7.03
CA THR A 28 5.29 10.88 7.97
C THR A 28 6.13 9.61 8.10
N VAL A 29 6.61 9.06 6.97
CA VAL A 29 7.49 7.89 6.96
C VAL A 29 8.77 8.15 7.75
N GLU A 30 9.42 9.29 7.55
CA GLU A 30 10.67 9.65 8.25
C GLU A 30 10.47 9.66 9.77
N SER A 31 9.35 10.24 10.25
CA SER A 31 8.96 10.23 11.66
C SER A 31 8.75 8.81 12.19
N LEU A 32 8.07 7.96 11.42
CA LEU A 32 7.81 6.56 11.80
C LEU A 32 9.09 5.72 11.82
N VAL A 33 10.01 5.92 10.88
CA VAL A 33 11.34 5.24 10.88
C VAL A 33 12.15 5.70 12.10
N SER A 34 12.05 6.96 12.50
CA SER A 34 12.65 7.47 13.73
C SER A 34 12.06 6.83 15.00
N GLU A 35 10.75 6.60 15.04
CA GLU A 35 10.13 5.88 16.15
C GLU A 35 10.52 4.39 16.14
N LEU A 36 10.59 3.77 14.95
CA LEU A 36 11.01 2.37 14.79
C LEU A 36 12.41 2.13 15.34
N LYS A 37 13.33 3.10 15.18
CA LYS A 37 14.66 3.09 15.80
C LYS A 37 14.62 2.92 17.32
N GLN A 38 13.62 3.49 17.98
CA GLN A 38 13.45 3.42 19.44
C GLN A 38 12.67 2.16 19.86
N LYS A 39 11.77 1.67 19.00
CA LYS A 39 10.88 0.54 19.26
C LYS A 39 10.96 -0.49 18.11
N PRO A 40 12.10 -1.18 17.93
CA PRO A 40 12.34 -2.05 16.76
C PRO A 40 11.42 -3.28 16.70
N GLU A 41 10.81 -3.67 17.81
CA GLU A 41 9.89 -4.81 17.87
C GLU A 41 8.43 -4.43 17.56
N ASN A 42 8.13 -3.13 17.42
CA ASN A 42 6.77 -2.66 17.19
C ASN A 42 6.37 -2.81 15.71
N ARG A 43 5.75 -3.96 15.40
CA ARG A 43 5.26 -4.27 14.05
C ARG A 43 4.26 -3.27 13.48
N VAL A 44 3.50 -2.58 14.35
CA VAL A 44 2.54 -1.54 13.92
C VAL A 44 3.26 -0.39 13.21
N LEU A 45 4.49 -0.05 13.62
CA LEU A 45 5.29 0.99 12.96
C LEU A 45 5.73 0.56 11.56
N ILE A 46 6.09 -0.72 11.39
CA ILE A 46 6.49 -1.25 10.08
C ILE A 46 5.31 -1.20 9.11
N ASP A 47 4.11 -1.61 9.55
CA ASP A 47 2.89 -1.50 8.74
C ASP A 47 2.53 -0.04 8.43
N ALA A 48 2.75 0.87 9.38
CA ALA A 48 2.51 2.29 9.19
C ALA A 48 3.49 2.92 8.17
N ILE A 49 4.73 2.43 8.09
CA ILE A 49 5.72 2.84 7.09
C ILE A 49 5.42 2.22 5.72
N TYR A 50 4.99 0.96 5.69
CA TYR A 50 4.72 0.23 4.45
C TYR A 50 3.62 0.88 3.61
N ARG A 51 2.52 1.30 4.26
CA ARG A 51 1.35 1.87 3.56
C ARG A 51 1.68 3.08 2.65
N PRO A 52 2.30 4.16 3.13
CA PRO A 52 2.64 5.31 2.27
C PRO A 52 3.63 4.92 1.16
N ILE A 53 4.62 4.06 1.43
CA ILE A 53 5.54 3.59 0.38
C ILE A 53 4.79 2.78 -0.70
N HIS A 54 3.82 1.95 -0.30
CA HIS A 54 2.97 1.20 -1.22
C HIS A 54 2.12 2.10 -2.10
N SER A 55 1.53 3.15 -1.51
CA SER A 55 0.77 4.16 -2.25
C SER A 55 1.64 4.89 -3.26
N ILE A 56 2.84 5.33 -2.86
CA ILE A 56 3.79 6.01 -3.78
C ILE A 56 4.19 5.09 -4.93
N LYS A 57 4.43 3.79 -4.68
CA LYS A 57 4.68 2.80 -5.74
C LYS A 57 3.51 2.67 -6.71
N GLY A 58 2.29 2.58 -6.19
CA GLY A 58 1.07 2.47 -7.00
C GLY A 58 0.88 3.69 -7.90
N ASN A 59 0.95 4.88 -7.30
CA ASN A 59 0.76 6.15 -8.00
C ASN A 59 1.88 6.41 -9.02
N SER A 60 3.15 6.13 -8.67
CA SER A 60 4.26 6.23 -9.62
C SER A 60 4.14 5.29 -10.80
N ALA A 61 3.60 4.07 -10.61
CA ALA A 61 3.30 3.16 -11.72
C ALA A 61 2.23 3.70 -12.66
N PHE A 62 1.16 4.30 -12.10
CA PHE A 62 0.09 4.93 -12.87
C PHE A 62 0.60 6.12 -13.70
N LEU A 63 1.49 6.93 -13.14
CA LEU A 63 2.08 8.10 -13.79
C LEU A 63 3.26 7.79 -14.71
N GLY A 64 3.63 6.51 -14.88
CA GLY A 64 4.76 6.11 -15.72
C GLY A 64 6.14 6.45 -15.14
N LEU A 65 6.23 6.78 -13.85
CA LEU A 65 7.47 7.04 -13.11
C LEU A 65 8.15 5.72 -12.72
N LEU A 66 8.77 5.08 -13.72
CA LEU A 66 9.31 3.73 -13.59
C LEU A 66 10.48 3.61 -12.61
N LYS A 67 11.32 4.65 -12.48
CA LYS A 67 12.44 4.65 -11.53
C LYS A 67 11.93 4.78 -10.09
N VAL A 68 11.00 5.69 -9.83
CA VAL A 68 10.33 5.83 -8.52
C VAL A 68 9.63 4.53 -8.14
N ARG A 69 8.88 3.94 -9.08
CA ARG A 69 8.24 2.63 -8.88
C ARG A 69 9.24 1.54 -8.53
N SER A 70 10.33 1.43 -9.31
CA SER A 70 11.34 0.39 -9.08
C SER A 70 12.01 0.55 -7.72
N PHE A 71 12.27 1.79 -7.30
CA PHE A 71 12.92 2.10 -6.04
C PHE A 71 12.02 1.80 -4.84
N THR A 72 10.77 2.27 -4.89
CA THR A 72 9.76 2.01 -3.84
C THR A 72 9.44 0.53 -3.71
N HIS A 73 9.44 -0.23 -4.80
CA HIS A 73 9.31 -1.69 -4.77
C HIS A 73 10.44 -2.38 -4.00
N GLU A 74 11.69 -1.95 -4.17
CA GLU A 74 12.82 -2.51 -3.40
C GLU A 74 12.76 -2.11 -1.91
N MET A 75 12.29 -0.90 -1.60
CA MET A 75 12.03 -0.47 -0.23
C MET A 75 10.92 -1.31 0.44
N GLU A 76 9.81 -1.57 -0.26
CA GLU A 76 8.77 -2.48 0.23
C GLU A 76 9.33 -3.88 0.49
N GLY A 77 10.15 -4.40 -0.43
CA GLY A 77 10.80 -5.70 -0.25
C GLY A 77 11.57 -5.77 1.06
N LEU A 78 12.28 -4.71 1.44
CA LEU A 78 13.00 -4.67 2.71
C LEU A 78 12.03 -4.66 3.90
N LEU A 79 10.97 -3.85 3.83
CA LEU A 79 9.95 -3.80 4.88
C LEU A 79 9.27 -5.16 5.05
N ASP A 80 8.96 -5.87 3.97
CA ASP A 80 8.41 -7.22 3.99
C ASP A 80 9.37 -8.20 4.68
N ARG A 81 10.68 -8.15 4.37
CA ARG A 81 11.67 -8.96 5.08
C ARG A 81 11.71 -8.69 6.58
N ILE A 82 11.52 -7.45 7.01
CA ILE A 82 11.44 -7.11 8.43
C ILE A 82 10.14 -7.68 9.04
N LYS A 83 9.00 -7.61 8.32
CA LYS A 83 7.71 -8.18 8.77
C LYS A 83 7.75 -9.70 8.91
N GLU A 84 8.41 -10.36 7.97
CA GLU A 84 8.66 -11.81 7.94
C GLU A 84 9.65 -12.24 9.04
N GLY A 85 10.38 -11.30 9.65
CA GLY A 85 11.38 -11.56 10.69
C GLY A 85 12.74 -11.97 10.14
N HIS A 86 12.98 -11.84 8.84
CA HIS A 86 14.27 -12.13 8.22
C HIS A 86 15.32 -11.06 8.48
N HIS A 87 14.90 -9.81 8.77
CA HIS A 87 15.77 -8.73 9.23
C HIS A 87 15.26 -8.13 10.52
N LYS A 88 16.18 -7.87 11.45
CA LYS A 88 15.89 -7.01 12.60
C LYS A 88 16.10 -5.56 12.17
N PRO A 89 15.23 -4.61 12.55
CA PRO A 89 15.45 -3.18 12.28
C PRO A 89 16.53 -2.63 13.22
N ASP A 90 17.77 -3.05 12.97
CA ASP A 90 18.98 -2.58 13.63
C ASP A 90 19.46 -1.25 13.06
N HIS A 91 20.61 -0.77 13.54
CA HIS A 91 21.17 0.51 13.12
C HIS A 91 21.37 0.61 11.60
N ASP A 92 21.80 -0.48 10.95
CA ASP A 92 22.15 -0.48 9.54
C ASP A 92 20.89 -0.54 8.66
N ILE A 93 19.91 -1.36 9.04
CA ILE A 93 18.60 -1.40 8.36
C ILE A 93 17.88 -0.05 8.49
N ILE A 94 17.86 0.53 9.69
CA ILE A 94 17.24 1.84 9.93
C ILE A 94 17.97 2.94 9.12
N GLY A 95 19.30 2.94 9.14
CA GLY A 95 20.10 3.89 8.35
C GLY A 95 19.84 3.75 6.84
N THR A 96 19.65 2.52 6.36
CA THR A 96 19.29 2.24 4.97
C THR A 96 17.90 2.77 4.62
N LEU A 97 16.91 2.57 5.50
CA LEU A 97 15.55 3.10 5.32
C LEU A 97 15.55 4.63 5.25
N PHE A 98 16.23 5.32 6.18
CA PHE A 98 16.39 6.78 6.14
C PHE A 98 17.03 7.27 4.83
N SER A 99 18.13 6.63 4.44
CA SER A 99 18.84 7.02 3.22
C SER A 99 17.98 6.77 1.97
N GLY A 100 17.18 5.70 1.97
CA GLY A 100 16.21 5.44 0.92
C GLY A 100 15.11 6.50 0.86
N VAL A 101 14.53 6.88 2.01
CA VAL A 101 13.55 7.96 2.11
C VAL A 101 14.12 9.27 1.57
N ASN A 102 15.36 9.62 1.93
CA ASN A 102 16.02 10.83 1.44
C ASN A 102 16.23 10.81 -0.08
N LEU A 103 16.72 9.70 -0.63
CA LEU A 103 16.88 9.57 -2.08
C LEU A 103 15.52 9.66 -2.80
N LEU A 104 14.47 9.06 -2.23
CA LEU A 104 13.13 9.16 -2.80
C LEU A 104 12.59 10.61 -2.76
N GLN A 105 12.89 11.37 -1.70
CA GLN A 105 12.59 12.81 -1.66
C GLN A 105 13.36 13.57 -2.75
N ASP A 106 14.65 13.28 -2.95
CA ASP A 106 15.47 13.90 -4.01
C ASP A 106 14.90 13.60 -5.41
N MET A 107 14.44 12.36 -5.64
CA MET A 107 13.78 11.98 -6.90
C MET A 107 12.50 12.79 -7.13
N LEU A 108 11.66 12.96 -6.10
CA LEU A 108 10.44 13.78 -6.20
C LEU A 108 10.75 15.27 -6.47
N VAL A 109 11.81 15.81 -5.86
CA VAL A 109 12.29 17.18 -6.16
C VAL A 109 12.77 17.28 -7.61
N GLY A 110 13.51 16.30 -8.10
CA GLY A 110 13.96 16.24 -9.50
C GLY A 110 12.82 16.23 -10.50
N ILE A 111 11.76 15.48 -10.22
CA ILE A 111 10.53 15.43 -11.02
C ILE A 111 9.86 16.81 -11.05
N GLN A 112 9.75 17.46 -9.88
CA GLN A 112 9.10 18.76 -9.75
C GLN A 112 9.84 19.89 -10.47
N GLU A 113 11.16 19.97 -10.31
CA GLU A 113 11.96 21.12 -10.75
C GLU A 113 12.51 20.97 -12.16
N GLN A 114 12.91 19.76 -12.55
CA GLN A 114 13.74 19.52 -13.74
C GLN A 114 13.13 18.48 -14.68
N GLN A 115 11.98 17.89 -14.32
CA GLN A 115 11.41 16.71 -15.01
C GLN A 115 12.42 15.57 -15.14
N ILE A 116 13.36 15.47 -14.19
CA ILE A 116 14.37 14.42 -14.13
C ILE A 116 14.02 13.50 -12.96
N GLU A 117 13.68 12.25 -13.29
CA GLU A 117 13.27 11.26 -12.28
C GLU A 117 14.41 10.84 -11.34
N VAL A 118 15.65 10.88 -11.83
CA VAL A 118 16.85 10.48 -11.08
C VAL A 118 17.93 11.55 -11.21
N PRO A 119 18.01 12.50 -10.26
CA PRO A 119 19.04 13.55 -10.27
C PRO A 119 20.46 13.00 -10.11
N ASP A 120 20.62 11.92 -9.33
CA ASP A 120 21.91 11.28 -9.05
C ASP A 120 21.84 9.78 -9.41
N GLN A 121 22.22 9.48 -10.65
CA GLN A 121 22.15 8.12 -11.21
C GLN A 121 23.05 7.14 -10.46
N GLU A 122 24.22 7.60 -9.99
CA GLU A 122 25.18 6.76 -9.29
C GLU A 122 24.63 6.34 -7.93
N LYS A 123 24.13 7.30 -7.14
CA LYS A 123 23.48 6.99 -5.85
C LYS A 123 22.26 6.10 -6.03
N PHE A 124 21.43 6.37 -7.04
CA PHE A 124 20.27 5.54 -7.33
C PHE A 124 20.65 4.07 -7.54
N GLU A 125 21.64 3.80 -8.38
CA GLU A 125 22.10 2.42 -8.63
C GLU A 125 22.75 1.77 -7.41
N GLN A 126 23.48 2.55 -6.60
CA GLN A 126 24.07 2.05 -5.35
C GLN A 126 22.99 1.61 -4.35
N PHE A 127 21.97 2.44 -4.12
CA PHE A 127 20.88 2.10 -3.21
C PHE A 127 20.03 0.96 -3.73
N LEU A 128 19.74 0.93 -5.04
CA LEU A 128 18.98 -0.16 -5.64
C LEU A 128 19.67 -1.51 -5.45
N LYS A 129 20.99 -1.58 -5.66
CA LYS A 129 21.80 -2.78 -5.37
C LYS A 129 21.82 -3.13 -3.88
N LEU A 130 21.88 -2.13 -3.00
CA LEU A 130 21.86 -2.34 -1.56
C LEU A 130 20.55 -2.98 -1.10
N PHE A 131 19.40 -2.40 -1.49
CA PHE A 131 18.09 -2.98 -1.16
C PHE A 131 17.93 -4.38 -1.74
N GLN A 132 18.32 -4.61 -2.99
CA GLN A 132 18.27 -5.95 -3.60
C GLN A 132 19.11 -6.98 -2.82
N THR A 133 20.29 -6.59 -2.35
CA THR A 133 21.15 -7.46 -1.55
C THR A 133 20.51 -7.80 -0.22
N LEU A 134 19.92 -6.81 0.46
CA LEU A 134 19.19 -7.03 1.71
C LEU A 134 17.95 -7.91 1.49
N ASN A 135 17.24 -7.72 0.39
CA ASN A 135 16.04 -8.48 0.04
C ASN A 135 16.34 -9.96 -0.29
N GLN A 136 17.58 -10.28 -0.69
CA GLN A 136 18.03 -11.64 -1.01
C GLN A 136 18.73 -12.36 0.16
N LYS A 137 19.17 -11.64 1.18
CA LYS A 137 19.97 -12.20 2.27
C LYS A 137 19.10 -13.14 3.13
N LYS A 138 19.21 -14.45 2.87
CA LYS A 138 18.59 -15.52 3.64
C LYS A 138 19.35 -15.70 4.96
N GLU A 139 18.60 -15.87 6.05
CA GLU A 139 19.01 -16.19 7.42
C GLU A 139 20.47 -16.67 7.54
N THR A 140 21.33 -15.87 8.16
CA THR A 140 22.56 -16.37 8.76
C THR A 140 22.74 -15.69 10.10
N GLU A 141 22.71 -16.53 11.14
CA GLU A 141 23.13 -16.27 12.53
C GLU A 141 22.22 -15.39 13.40
N ILE A 142 21.17 -16.01 13.94
CA ILE A 142 20.75 -15.73 15.32
C ILE A 142 21.60 -16.64 16.21
N GLU A 143 22.68 -16.10 16.77
CA GLU A 143 23.33 -16.73 17.92
C GLU A 143 22.39 -16.61 19.13
N SER A 144 21.80 -17.77 19.43
CA SER A 144 21.19 -18.13 20.70
C SER A 144 22.16 -17.84 21.84
N ASP A 145 21.80 -16.91 22.73
CA ASP A 145 22.16 -17.06 24.12
C ASP A 145 20.91 -17.04 24.99
N ALA A 146 20.79 -18.08 25.80
CA ALA A 146 19.56 -18.57 26.35
C ALA A 146 19.70 -18.82 27.86
N LEU A 147 18.70 -18.30 28.58
CA LEU A 147 18.17 -18.70 29.90
C LEU A 147 18.88 -18.19 31.20
N PRO A 148 18.21 -18.24 32.39
CA PRO A 148 16.84 -18.69 32.72
C PRO A 148 16.00 -17.83 33.74
N SER A 149 14.66 -17.98 33.65
CA SER A 149 13.63 -18.15 34.74
C SER A 149 13.42 -17.04 35.80
N SER A 150 12.23 -16.71 36.32
CA SER A 150 11.02 -17.52 36.67
C SER A 150 9.84 -16.59 37.13
N PRO A 151 8.71 -17.05 37.74
CA PRO A 151 7.35 -16.90 37.19
C PRO A 151 6.31 -16.22 38.13
N GLU A 152 5.09 -15.92 37.63
CA GLU A 152 3.78 -15.97 38.34
C GLU A 152 2.72 -15.28 37.42
N ALA A 153 1.82 -15.99 36.73
CA ALA A 153 0.62 -16.72 37.16
C ALA A 153 -0.66 -15.86 37.24
N GLY A 154 -1.60 -16.15 36.32
CA GLY A 154 -3.04 -15.85 36.35
C GLY A 154 -3.42 -14.48 35.77
N ILE A 155 -4.44 -14.32 34.93
CA ILE A 155 -5.69 -15.06 34.76
C ILE A 155 -6.13 -14.98 33.29
N ALA A 156 -6.66 -16.09 32.78
CA ALA A 156 -7.18 -16.24 31.42
C ALA A 156 -8.49 -15.45 31.17
N GLY A 157 -8.59 -14.86 29.98
CA GLY A 157 -9.83 -14.55 29.26
C GLY A 157 -9.65 -14.93 27.78
N PRO A 158 -10.71 -15.37 27.06
CA PRO A 158 -10.59 -15.94 25.72
C PRO A 158 -10.11 -14.90 24.70
N PRO A 159 -9.39 -15.29 23.63
CA PRO A 159 -8.91 -14.36 22.62
C PRO A 159 -10.10 -13.86 21.80
N ASP A 160 -10.40 -12.55 21.90
CA ASP A 160 -11.29 -11.87 20.98
C ASP A 160 -10.56 -11.71 19.64
N ILE A 161 -11.16 -12.28 18.59
CA ILE A 161 -10.66 -12.27 17.23
C ILE A 161 -10.87 -10.86 16.70
N SER A 162 -9.87 -9.99 16.86
CA SER A 162 -9.89 -8.66 16.27
C SER A 162 -9.45 -8.76 14.81
N GLU A 163 -10.42 -8.96 13.91
CA GLU A 163 -10.24 -8.67 12.50
C GLU A 163 -9.95 -7.16 12.31
N PRO A 164 -8.98 -6.76 11.47
CA PRO A 164 -8.74 -5.37 11.17
C PRO A 164 -9.83 -4.85 10.22
N SER A 165 -10.80 -4.12 10.76
CA SER A 165 -11.79 -3.38 9.96
C SER A 165 -11.18 -2.08 9.44
N VAL A 166 -10.80 -2.06 8.16
CA VAL A 166 -10.46 -0.85 7.41
C VAL A 166 -11.77 -0.12 7.09
N SER A 167 -11.96 1.07 7.66
CA SER A 167 -13.10 1.93 7.34
C SER A 167 -12.72 2.88 6.20
N LEU A 168 -13.09 2.54 4.97
CA LEU A 168 -13.14 3.50 3.87
C LEU A 168 -14.35 4.43 4.06
N PRO A 169 -14.23 5.75 3.82
CA PRO A 169 -15.39 6.64 3.73
C PRO A 169 -16.40 6.10 2.70
N ILE A 170 -17.70 6.10 3.05
CA ILE A 170 -18.78 5.54 2.22
C ILE A 170 -18.81 6.19 0.81
N ASP A 171 -18.41 7.46 0.70
CA ASP A 171 -18.36 8.20 -0.56
C ASP A 171 -17.21 7.77 -1.47
N GLU A 172 -16.05 7.39 -0.91
CA GLU A 172 -14.94 6.83 -1.68
C GLU A 172 -15.26 5.41 -2.16
N PHE A 173 -15.91 4.60 -1.31
CA PHE A 173 -16.39 3.28 -1.69
C PHE A 173 -17.36 3.33 -2.87
N LYS A 174 -18.31 4.26 -2.84
CA LYS A 174 -19.27 4.47 -3.94
C LYS A 174 -18.55 4.86 -5.24
N LYS A 175 -17.62 5.81 -5.19
CA LYS A 175 -16.79 6.19 -6.34
C LYS A 175 -16.00 5.00 -6.88
N ILE A 176 -15.37 4.18 -6.04
CA ILE A 176 -14.60 3.00 -6.47
C ILE A 176 -15.51 1.98 -7.17
N SER A 177 -16.72 1.73 -6.64
CA SER A 177 -17.68 0.82 -7.28
C SER A 177 -18.17 1.32 -8.65
N GLU A 178 -18.39 2.63 -8.80
CA GLU A 178 -18.80 3.25 -10.07
C GLU A 178 -17.69 3.13 -11.12
N HIS A 179 -16.42 3.40 -10.74
CA HIS A 179 -15.27 3.25 -11.64
C HIS A 179 -15.05 1.80 -12.08
N LEU A 180 -15.24 0.83 -11.20
CA LEU A 180 -15.12 -0.59 -11.57
C LEU A 180 -16.24 -1.06 -12.49
N SER A 181 -17.45 -0.54 -12.33
CA SER A 181 -18.54 -0.79 -13.27
C SER A 181 -18.21 -0.24 -14.65
N GLY A 182 -17.66 0.98 -14.73
CA GLY A 182 -17.19 1.57 -15.98
C GLY A 182 -16.02 0.82 -16.61
N LEU A 183 -15.09 0.33 -15.78
CA LEU A 183 -13.96 -0.49 -16.24
C LEU A 183 -14.44 -1.83 -16.84
N LYS A 184 -15.47 -2.44 -16.24
CA LYS A 184 -16.08 -3.68 -16.77
C LYS A 184 -16.77 -3.45 -18.11
N GLU A 185 -17.48 -2.34 -18.26
CA GLU A 185 -18.18 -2.00 -19.50
C GLU A 185 -17.21 -1.69 -20.65
N THR A 186 -16.18 -0.88 -20.39
CA THR A 186 -15.11 -0.58 -21.36
C THR A 186 -14.34 -1.83 -21.75
N PHE A 187 -14.07 -2.72 -20.81
CA PHE A 187 -13.45 -4.01 -21.09
C PHE A 187 -14.33 -4.92 -21.97
N GLY A 188 -15.64 -4.94 -21.72
CA GLY A 188 -16.59 -5.66 -22.59
C GLY A 188 -16.59 -5.14 -24.03
N LEU A 189 -16.50 -3.81 -24.23
CA LEU A 189 -16.34 -3.22 -25.55
C LEU A 189 -15.02 -3.61 -26.21
N LEU A 190 -13.92 -3.61 -25.45
CA LEU A 190 -12.60 -4.04 -25.92
C LEU A 190 -12.63 -5.51 -26.36
N ASN A 191 -13.28 -6.38 -25.59
CA ASN A 191 -13.39 -7.81 -25.88
C ASN A 191 -14.25 -8.11 -27.12
N ASN A 192 -15.32 -7.32 -27.33
CA ASN A 192 -16.12 -7.40 -28.55
C ASN A 192 -15.31 -6.97 -29.79
N LEU A 193 -14.49 -5.92 -29.65
CA LEU A 193 -13.58 -5.49 -30.72
C LEU A 193 -12.52 -6.56 -31.01
N ALA A 194 -11.90 -7.10 -29.95
CA ALA A 194 -10.91 -8.19 -30.03
C ALA A 194 -11.48 -9.43 -30.72
N SER A 195 -12.72 -9.81 -30.40
CA SER A 195 -13.41 -10.94 -31.04
C SER A 195 -13.66 -10.68 -32.54
N SER A 196 -14.01 -9.45 -32.91
CA SER A 196 -14.15 -9.07 -34.32
C SER A 196 -12.81 -9.07 -35.09
N LEU A 197 -11.69 -8.74 -34.42
CA LEU A 197 -10.35 -8.85 -35.01
C LEU A 197 -9.86 -10.30 -35.09
N ALA A 198 -10.20 -11.14 -34.12
CA ALA A 198 -9.84 -12.57 -34.08
C ALA A 198 -10.41 -13.35 -35.29
N GLU A 199 -11.55 -12.94 -35.85
CA GLU A 199 -12.11 -13.49 -37.09
C GLU A 199 -11.20 -13.28 -38.31
N THR A 200 -10.32 -12.27 -38.27
CA THR A 200 -9.39 -11.95 -39.37
C THR A 200 -7.96 -12.41 -39.13
N THR A 201 -7.56 -12.65 -37.88
CA THR A 201 -6.19 -13.07 -37.49
C THR A 201 -6.24 -14.05 -36.30
N PRO A 202 -6.11 -15.37 -36.54
CA PRO A 202 -6.29 -16.40 -35.51
C PRO A 202 -5.24 -16.37 -34.38
N GLU A 203 -3.97 -16.08 -34.70
CA GLU A 203 -2.88 -16.03 -33.70
C GLU A 203 -3.08 -14.92 -32.65
N VAL A 204 -3.65 -13.79 -33.05
CA VAL A 204 -3.94 -12.67 -32.14
C VAL A 204 -5.19 -12.95 -31.28
N GLY A 205 -6.09 -13.80 -31.78
CA GLY A 205 -7.32 -14.18 -31.07
C GLY A 205 -7.06 -14.96 -29.80
N GLU A 206 -6.15 -15.94 -29.81
CA GLU A 206 -5.85 -16.77 -28.63
C GLU A 206 -5.17 -15.96 -27.50
N GLU A 207 -4.22 -15.07 -27.85
CA GLU A 207 -3.56 -14.21 -26.85
C GLU A 207 -4.53 -13.20 -26.22
N LEU A 208 -5.42 -12.62 -27.03
CA LEU A 208 -6.46 -11.70 -26.55
C LEU A 208 -7.50 -12.42 -25.68
N GLU A 209 -7.88 -13.64 -26.03
CA GLU A 209 -8.80 -14.45 -25.22
C GLU A 209 -8.19 -14.82 -23.86
N GLN A 210 -6.89 -15.16 -23.83
CA GLN A 210 -6.19 -15.45 -22.57
C GLN A 210 -6.06 -14.21 -21.68
N LEU A 211 -5.65 -13.08 -22.26
CA LEU A 211 -5.57 -11.79 -21.55
C LEU A 211 -6.95 -11.40 -21.02
N SER A 212 -8.00 -11.68 -21.78
CA SER A 212 -9.36 -11.36 -21.40
C SER A 212 -9.85 -12.16 -20.20
N LYS A 213 -9.62 -13.48 -20.19
CA LYS A 213 -9.92 -14.34 -19.04
C LYS A 213 -9.15 -13.93 -17.77
N GLN A 214 -7.89 -13.54 -17.90
CA GLN A 214 -7.10 -13.05 -16.77
C GLN A 214 -7.65 -11.74 -16.19
N PHE A 215 -8.07 -10.82 -17.07
CA PHE A 215 -8.64 -9.56 -16.67
C PHE A 215 -10.01 -9.73 -15.99
N GLU A 216 -10.87 -10.58 -16.53
CA GLU A 216 -12.18 -10.91 -15.96
C GLU A 216 -12.04 -11.52 -14.55
N SER A 217 -11.09 -12.45 -14.38
CA SER A 217 -10.76 -13.04 -13.08
C SER A 217 -10.25 -11.99 -12.08
N GLY A 218 -9.46 -11.03 -12.54
CA GLY A 218 -8.98 -9.90 -11.73
C GLY A 218 -10.12 -8.99 -11.27
N LEU A 219 -11.05 -8.65 -12.17
CA LEU A 219 -12.22 -7.84 -11.84
C LEU A 219 -13.16 -8.53 -10.85
N GLU A 220 -13.34 -9.85 -10.96
CA GLU A 220 -14.14 -10.63 -10.01
C GLU A 220 -13.53 -10.64 -8.61
N LEU A 221 -12.20 -10.75 -8.51
CA LEU A 221 -11.49 -10.66 -7.22
C LEU A 221 -11.63 -9.27 -6.60
N LEU A 222 -11.49 -8.20 -7.38
CA LEU A 222 -11.68 -6.83 -6.91
C LEU A 222 -13.12 -6.60 -6.44
N ASN A 223 -14.11 -7.08 -7.20
CA ASN A 223 -15.51 -6.96 -6.81
C ASN A 223 -15.82 -7.78 -5.53
N ARG A 224 -15.23 -8.97 -5.37
CA ARG A 224 -15.34 -9.75 -4.13
C ARG A 224 -14.71 -9.07 -2.92
N ILE A 225 -13.55 -8.44 -3.09
CA ILE A 225 -12.89 -7.68 -2.03
C ILE A 225 -13.77 -6.48 -1.64
N LEU A 226 -14.31 -5.75 -2.62
CA LEU A 226 -15.22 -4.64 -2.34
C LEU A 226 -16.53 -5.08 -1.68
N GLU A 227 -17.10 -6.21 -2.11
CA GLU A 227 -18.27 -6.79 -1.43
C GLU A 227 -17.93 -7.22 0.01
N SER A 228 -16.72 -7.71 0.26
CA SER A 228 -16.28 -8.08 1.62
C SER A 228 -16.10 -6.87 2.52
N VAL A 229 -15.56 -5.77 1.98
CA VAL A 229 -15.41 -4.47 2.66
C VAL A 229 -16.78 -3.83 2.90
N SER A 230 -17.71 -3.92 1.94
CA SER A 230 -19.09 -3.45 2.08
C SER A 230 -19.88 -4.21 3.16
N LYS A 231 -19.61 -5.52 3.32
CA LYS A 231 -20.29 -6.38 4.31
C LYS A 231 -19.82 -6.19 5.75
N ASN A 232 -18.75 -5.41 5.97
CA ASN A 232 -18.35 -4.91 7.30
C ASN A 232 -18.62 -3.39 7.41
N PRO A 233 -19.89 -2.95 7.34
CA PRO A 233 -20.20 -1.54 7.44
C PRO A 233 -19.89 -1.02 8.84
N VAL A 234 -19.51 0.24 8.89
CA VAL A 234 -19.39 1.11 10.08
C VAL A 234 -20.60 0.96 11.03
N ASP A 235 -21.77 0.55 10.52
CA ASP A 235 -22.94 0.17 11.31
C ASP A 235 -22.69 -0.93 12.34
N SER A 236 -21.80 -1.89 12.07
CA SER A 236 -21.43 -2.94 13.04
C SER A 236 -20.67 -2.36 14.23
N LEU A 237 -19.79 -1.38 13.97
CA LEU A 237 -19.03 -0.64 14.97
C LEU A 237 -19.93 0.34 15.73
N ILE A 238 -20.84 1.05 15.04
CA ILE A 238 -21.83 1.93 15.66
C ILE A 238 -22.82 1.12 16.51
N ARG A 239 -23.27 -0.06 16.06
CA ARG A 239 -24.11 -0.96 16.87
C ARG A 239 -23.37 -1.50 18.09
N ARG A 240 -22.09 -1.87 17.96
CA ARG A 240 -21.24 -2.25 19.10
C ARG A 240 -21.07 -1.09 20.07
N ALA A 241 -20.75 0.10 19.59
CA ALA A 241 -20.59 1.31 20.41
C ALA A 241 -21.89 1.68 21.13
N LYS A 242 -23.05 1.64 20.45
CA LYS A 242 -24.37 1.84 21.06
C LYS A 242 -24.66 0.79 22.13
N LYS A 243 -24.39 -0.49 21.86
CA LYS A 243 -24.62 -1.58 22.82
C LYS A 243 -23.74 -1.46 24.08
N ILE A 244 -22.51 -0.95 23.93
CA ILE A 244 -21.62 -0.64 25.06
C ILE A 244 -22.18 0.53 25.88
N VAL A 245 -22.65 1.58 25.23
CA VAL A 245 -23.26 2.75 25.91
C VAL A 245 -24.56 2.38 26.62
N ASP A 246 -25.41 1.55 26.02
CA ASP A 246 -26.66 1.08 26.63
C ASP A 246 -26.39 0.22 27.87
N ASN A 247 -25.37 -0.65 27.81
CA ASN A 247 -24.95 -1.47 28.96
C ASN A 247 -24.38 -0.60 30.09
N LEU A 248 -23.53 0.38 29.77
CA LEU A 248 -22.97 1.32 30.76
C LEU A 248 -24.05 2.20 31.39
N SER A 249 -25.04 2.64 30.62
CA SER A 249 -26.21 3.38 31.12
C SER A 249 -27.03 2.54 32.11
N THR A 250 -27.22 1.26 31.81
CA THR A 250 -27.95 0.31 32.66
C THR A 250 -27.20 -0.01 33.95
N GLU A 251 -25.86 -0.15 33.89
CA GLU A 251 -25.02 -0.50 35.03
C GLU A 251 -24.72 0.70 35.96
N THR A 252 -24.66 1.92 35.41
CA THR A 252 -24.37 3.14 36.19
C THR A 252 -25.62 3.91 36.63
N GLY A 253 -26.81 3.52 36.17
CA GLY A 253 -28.09 4.15 36.51
C GLY A 253 -28.21 5.60 36.06
N LYS A 254 -27.35 6.05 35.14
CA LYS A 254 -27.31 7.41 34.60
C LYS A 254 -27.38 7.35 33.07
N PRO A 255 -28.15 8.23 32.42
CA PRO A 255 -28.21 8.25 30.97
C PRO A 255 -26.84 8.66 30.41
N VAL A 256 -26.20 7.75 29.69
CA VAL A 256 -24.98 8.01 28.92
C VAL A 256 -25.39 8.11 27.46
N GLU A 257 -25.02 9.21 26.79
CA GLU A 257 -25.36 9.47 25.40
C GLU A 257 -24.09 9.37 24.53
N LEU A 258 -24.18 8.61 23.44
CA LEU A 258 -23.10 8.47 22.47
C LEU A 258 -23.14 9.69 21.53
N ILE A 259 -22.20 10.62 21.70
CA ILE A 259 -22.00 11.73 20.77
C ILE A 259 -21.07 11.22 19.66
N LEU A 260 -21.59 11.14 18.43
CA LEU A 260 -20.86 10.78 17.21
C LEU A 260 -20.39 12.02 16.48
#